data_AF-A0A420WY40-F1
#
_entry.id   AF-A0A420WY40-F1
#
_cell.length_a   1.000
_cell.length_b   1.000
_cell.length_c   1.000
_cell.angle_alpha   90.00
_cell.angle_beta   90.00
_cell.angle_gamma   90.00
#
_symmetry.space_group_name_H-M   'P 1'
#
loop_
_entity.id
_entity.type
_entity.pdbx_description
1 polymer ?
#
loop_
_entity_poly.entity_id
_entity_poly.type
_entity_poly.pdbx_seq_one_letter_code
_entity_poly.pdbx_strand_id
1 'polypeptide(L)'
;MKTMSECVATHRYVDRDTGLAAIKLLPCEYFVTRFEGEGTAQPRGRQQESIGLLSTVLGSCVSACLRDPVAGVAGMNHYMLPWTHQACDPRHGLRYGNHAMAVLIEAMERQGARRERMEAKVTGGGRVMSGSAARVGDANADYVIQSLAEHGISLLARDLGGPSARRVHYLPASGRMLVRKLGAQEGAERVRQQESRLIAELPSRELPREIRALMPDVKECRT
;
A
#
# COMPACT_ATOMS: atom_id res chain seq x y z
N MET A 1 -1.54 -21.61 -12.87
CA MET A 1 -1.31 -20.15 -12.98
C MET A 1 -2.43 -19.47 -12.19
N LYS A 2 -2.15 -18.95 -10.99
CA LYS A 2 -3.19 -18.31 -10.15
C LYS A 2 -3.32 -16.84 -10.51
N THR A 3 -4.55 -16.36 -10.60
CA THR A 3 -4.95 -15.07 -11.18
C THR A 3 -4.70 -13.89 -10.22
N MET A 4 -4.69 -12.65 -10.73
CA MET A 4 -4.61 -11.39 -9.95
C MET A 4 -5.63 -11.27 -8.79
N SER A 5 -6.61 -12.18 -8.71
CA SER A 5 -7.66 -12.23 -7.70
C SER A 5 -7.16 -12.58 -6.29
N GLU A 6 -6.00 -13.22 -6.12
CA GLU A 6 -5.55 -13.69 -4.81
C GLU A 6 -4.91 -12.61 -3.92
N CYS A 7 -4.56 -11.45 -4.48
CA CYS A 7 -3.89 -10.38 -3.72
C CYS A 7 -4.81 -9.18 -3.41
N VAL A 8 -6.09 -9.32 -3.74
CA VAL A 8 -7.12 -8.34 -3.36
C VAL A 8 -7.39 -8.51 -1.86
N ALA A 9 -7.29 -7.44 -1.09
CA ALA A 9 -7.57 -7.48 0.34
C ALA A 9 -9.02 -7.91 0.61
N THR A 10 -9.21 -8.88 1.51
CA THR A 10 -10.54 -9.43 1.84
C THR A 10 -10.93 -9.24 3.31
N HIS A 11 -10.06 -8.63 4.13
CA HIS A 11 -10.26 -8.45 5.58
C HIS A 11 -11.30 -7.37 5.88
N ARG A 12 -12.57 -7.72 5.71
CA ARG A 12 -13.72 -6.84 5.96
C ARG A 12 -13.97 -6.69 7.45
N TYR A 13 -14.30 -5.49 7.89
CA TYR A 13 -14.78 -5.21 9.25
C TYR A 13 -15.64 -3.94 9.25
N VAL A 14 -16.32 -3.67 10.37
CA VAL A 14 -16.97 -2.37 10.61
C VAL A 14 -16.09 -1.59 11.58
N ASP A 15 -15.67 -0.40 11.16
CA ASP A 15 -14.86 0.47 11.99
C ASP A 15 -15.70 1.04 13.15
N ARG A 16 -15.20 0.89 14.38
CA ARG A 16 -15.98 1.24 15.57
C ARG A 16 -16.15 2.74 15.77
N ASP A 17 -15.19 3.53 15.28
CA ASP A 17 -15.17 4.98 15.48
C ASP A 17 -16.05 5.68 14.44
N THR A 18 -16.08 5.16 13.22
CA THR A 18 -16.81 5.76 12.09
C THR A 18 -18.10 5.05 11.71
N GLY A 19 -18.30 3.80 12.15
CA GLY A 19 -19.42 2.94 11.74
C GLY A 19 -19.38 2.47 10.28
N LEU A 20 -18.31 2.79 9.55
CA LEU A 20 -18.19 2.49 8.13
C LEU A 20 -17.77 1.04 7.88
N ALA A 21 -18.32 0.44 6.82
CA ALA A 21 -17.78 -0.79 6.25
C ALA A 21 -16.35 -0.53 5.75
N ALA A 22 -15.41 -1.35 6.22
CA ALA A 22 -13.99 -1.13 6.08
C ALA A 22 -13.26 -2.36 5.54
N ILE A 23 -12.16 -2.12 4.83
CA ILE A 23 -11.19 -3.14 4.44
C ILE A 23 -9.86 -2.84 5.10
N LYS A 24 -9.33 -3.81 5.83
CA LYS A 24 -7.94 -3.75 6.31
C LYS A 24 -7.02 -4.36 5.27
N LEU A 25 -6.04 -3.59 4.80
CA LEU A 25 -4.99 -4.06 3.93
C LEU A 25 -3.82 -4.59 4.76
N LEU A 26 -3.38 -5.81 4.45
CA LEU A 26 -2.15 -6.40 4.95
C LEU A 26 -1.00 -6.18 3.94
N PRO A 27 0.26 -6.43 4.34
CA PRO A 27 1.38 -6.34 3.40
C PRO A 27 1.16 -7.21 2.16
N CYS A 28 1.56 -6.68 1.00
CA CYS A 28 1.44 -7.31 -0.33
C CYS A 28 0.01 -7.37 -0.87
N GLU A 29 -0.93 -6.63 -0.29
CA GLU A 29 -2.31 -6.55 -0.76
C GLU A 29 -2.61 -5.20 -1.43
N TYR A 30 -3.64 -5.20 -2.26
CA TYR A 30 -4.28 -3.98 -2.76
C TYR A 30 -5.80 -4.09 -2.68
N PHE A 31 -6.49 -2.96 -2.74
CA PHE A 31 -7.94 -2.94 -2.85
C PHE A 31 -8.39 -1.77 -3.71
N VAL A 32 -9.43 -1.97 -4.51
CA VAL A 32 -10.09 -0.92 -5.29
C VAL A 32 -11.58 -0.96 -5.00
N THR A 33 -12.16 0.20 -4.74
CA THR A 33 -13.58 0.38 -4.48
C THR A 33 -14.17 1.50 -5.31
N ARG A 34 -15.48 1.42 -5.53
CA ARG A 34 -16.26 2.51 -6.09
C ARG A 34 -16.94 3.26 -4.95
N PHE A 35 -17.10 4.55 -5.12
CA PHE A 35 -17.87 5.39 -4.22
C PHE A 35 -18.82 6.26 -5.04
N GLU A 36 -19.94 6.63 -4.44
CA GLU A 36 -20.80 7.66 -4.99
C GLU A 36 -20.18 9.02 -4.67
N GLY A 37 -19.86 9.80 -5.71
CA GLY A 37 -19.43 11.19 -5.56
C GLY A 37 -20.63 12.12 -5.47
N GLU A 38 -20.41 13.35 -5.01
CA GLU A 38 -21.37 14.43 -5.25
C GLU A 38 -21.50 14.63 -6.78
N GLY A 39 -22.64 14.24 -7.35
CA GLY A 39 -22.96 14.44 -8.77
C GLY A 39 -22.82 13.22 -9.71
N THR A 40 -22.49 12.03 -9.22
CA THR A 40 -22.48 10.81 -10.05
C THR A 40 -23.82 10.07 -9.96
N ALA A 41 -24.55 9.96 -11.08
CA ALA A 41 -25.81 9.24 -11.15
C ALA A 41 -25.65 7.73 -10.89
N GLN A 42 -26.59 7.16 -10.12
CA GLN A 42 -26.63 5.75 -9.74
C GLN A 42 -26.70 4.80 -10.95
N PRO A 43 -25.79 3.81 -11.06
CA PRO A 43 -26.07 2.63 -11.86
C PRO A 43 -27.14 1.80 -11.15
N ARG A 44 -28.38 1.80 -11.69
CA ARG A 44 -29.44 0.90 -11.23
C ARG A 44 -29.01 -0.55 -11.52
N GLY A 45 -28.68 -1.35 -10.50
CA GLY A 45 -28.55 -2.79 -10.74
C GLY A 45 -27.80 -3.69 -9.74
N ARG A 46 -27.05 -3.18 -8.76
CA ARG A 46 -26.48 -4.05 -7.70
C ARG A 46 -26.26 -3.25 -6.43
N GLN A 47 -26.91 -3.66 -5.34
CA GLN A 47 -26.52 -3.25 -3.98
C GLN A 47 -25.15 -3.85 -3.67
N GLN A 48 -24.09 -3.27 -4.20
CA GLN A 48 -22.74 -3.58 -3.77
C GLN A 48 -22.44 -2.70 -2.56
N GLU A 49 -22.35 -3.32 -1.39
CA GLU A 49 -22.03 -2.65 -0.13
C GLU A 49 -20.75 -1.81 -0.30
N SER A 50 -20.91 -0.49 -0.25
CA SER A 50 -19.83 0.47 -0.50
C SER A 50 -18.83 0.43 0.65
N ILE A 51 -17.55 0.20 0.33
CA ILE A 51 -16.48 0.27 1.33
C ILE A 51 -16.17 1.74 1.60
N GLY A 52 -16.54 2.22 2.78
CA GLY A 52 -16.35 3.61 3.19
C GLY A 52 -14.96 3.91 3.77
N LEU A 53 -14.19 2.89 4.12
CA LEU A 53 -12.89 3.03 4.77
C LEU A 53 -11.89 1.97 4.30
N LEU A 54 -10.69 2.40 3.93
CA LEU A 54 -9.52 1.53 3.76
C LEU A 54 -8.56 1.80 4.91
N SER A 55 -8.07 0.75 5.56
CA SER A 55 -7.15 0.90 6.69
C SER A 55 -5.91 0.02 6.57
N THR A 56 -4.80 0.50 7.12
CA THR A 56 -3.61 -0.32 7.28
C THR A 56 -2.73 0.21 8.42
N VAL A 57 -1.70 -0.56 8.76
CA VAL A 57 -0.63 -0.13 9.68
C VAL A 57 0.70 -0.26 8.95
N LEU A 58 1.47 0.81 8.95
CA LEU A 58 2.73 0.93 8.22
C LEU A 58 3.89 1.14 9.19
N GLY A 59 4.95 0.35 9.01
CA GLY A 59 6.28 0.64 9.51
C GLY A 59 7.14 1.20 8.38
N SER A 60 8.14 0.44 7.95
CA SER A 60 8.97 0.71 6.78
C SER A 60 8.22 0.56 5.46
N CYS A 61 7.12 -0.20 5.43
CA CYS A 61 6.24 -0.32 4.27
C CYS A 61 5.60 1.02 3.87
N VAL A 62 5.17 1.15 2.61
CA VAL A 62 4.47 2.34 2.09
C VAL A 62 3.14 1.93 1.45
N SER A 63 2.16 2.82 1.59
CA SER A 63 0.88 2.76 0.88
C SER A 63 0.70 4.00 0.03
N ALA A 64 0.30 3.78 -1.23
CA ALA A 64 -0.29 4.78 -2.08
C ALA A 64 -1.82 4.64 -2.04
N CYS A 65 -2.50 5.72 -1.71
CA CYS A 65 -3.95 5.86 -1.82
C CYS A 65 -4.25 6.71 -3.06
N LEU A 66 -4.88 6.10 -4.07
CA LEU A 66 -5.20 6.73 -5.33
C LEU A 66 -6.70 6.96 -5.45
N ARG A 67 -7.11 8.01 -6.15
CA ARG A 67 -8.52 8.33 -6.38
C ARG A 67 -8.74 9.04 -7.71
N ASP A 68 -9.75 8.64 -8.46
CA ASP A 68 -10.34 9.43 -9.53
C ASP A 68 -11.71 9.94 -9.01
N PRO A 69 -11.82 11.24 -8.65
CA PRO A 69 -13.07 11.83 -8.16
C PRO A 69 -14.23 11.72 -9.14
N VAL A 70 -13.93 11.82 -10.43
CA VAL A 70 -14.95 11.92 -11.49
C VAL A 70 -15.49 10.55 -11.83
N ALA A 71 -14.63 9.53 -11.86
CA ALA A 71 -15.07 8.14 -12.06
C ALA A 71 -15.73 7.52 -10.81
N GLY A 72 -15.55 8.13 -9.63
CA GLY A 72 -15.98 7.56 -8.36
C GLY A 72 -15.21 6.29 -8.01
N VAL A 73 -13.90 6.25 -8.28
CA VAL A 73 -13.04 5.08 -8.06
C VAL A 73 -11.86 5.46 -7.19
N ALA A 74 -11.56 4.67 -6.18
CA ALA A 74 -10.36 4.83 -5.38
C ALA A 74 -9.78 3.47 -4.98
N GLY A 75 -8.51 3.47 -4.65
CA GLY A 75 -7.84 2.27 -4.18
C GLY A 75 -6.64 2.57 -3.32
N MET A 76 -6.12 1.51 -2.71
CA MET A 76 -4.97 1.56 -1.82
C MET A 76 -4.13 0.31 -2.06
N ASN A 77 -2.81 0.44 -1.99
CA ASN A 77 -1.89 -0.71 -1.93
C ASN A 77 -1.10 -0.69 -0.61
N HIS A 78 -0.40 -1.79 -0.34
CA HIS A 78 0.57 -1.88 0.75
C HIS A 78 1.76 -2.71 0.28
N TYR A 79 2.88 -2.06 -0.04
CA TYR A 79 4.10 -2.73 -0.48
C TYR A 79 5.22 -2.60 0.55
N MET A 80 6.15 -3.54 0.53
CA MET A 80 7.22 -3.69 1.53
C MET A 80 8.58 -3.24 1.02
N LEU A 81 8.84 -3.37 -0.28
CA LEU A 81 10.13 -3.12 -0.92
C LEU A 81 9.97 -2.14 -2.08
N PRO A 82 11.00 -1.35 -2.43
CA PRO A 82 10.82 -0.27 -3.39
C PRO A 82 10.63 -0.80 -4.82
N TRP A 83 11.51 -1.70 -5.26
CA TRP A 83 11.60 -2.12 -6.65
C TRP A 83 12.21 -3.53 -6.79
N THR A 84 11.86 -4.24 -7.86
CA THR A 84 12.59 -5.41 -8.36
C THR A 84 12.72 -5.38 -9.88
N HIS A 85 13.85 -5.90 -10.39
CA HIS A 85 14.07 -6.13 -11.82
C HIS A 85 13.63 -7.54 -12.26
N GLN A 86 13.23 -8.40 -11.33
CA GLN A 86 12.83 -9.77 -11.65
C GLN A 86 11.39 -9.81 -12.14
N ALA A 87 11.14 -10.63 -13.16
CA ALA A 87 9.77 -11.01 -13.52
C ALA A 87 9.22 -11.90 -12.39
N CYS A 88 8.35 -11.34 -11.55
CA CYS A 88 7.77 -12.04 -10.42
C CYS A 88 6.36 -12.56 -10.75
N ASP A 89 5.99 -13.72 -10.18
CA ASP A 89 4.58 -14.13 -10.06
C ASP A 89 3.79 -12.98 -9.40
N PRO A 90 2.55 -12.66 -9.82
CA PRO A 90 1.71 -11.60 -9.23
C PRO A 90 1.70 -11.57 -7.70
N ARG A 91 1.75 -12.74 -7.03
CA ARG A 91 1.80 -12.83 -5.56
C ARG A 91 3.11 -12.34 -4.95
N HIS A 92 4.22 -12.55 -5.65
CA HIS A 92 5.54 -12.08 -5.24
C HIS A 92 5.77 -10.63 -5.69
N GLY A 93 5.14 -10.22 -6.80
CA GLY A 93 5.26 -8.89 -7.36
C GLY A 93 4.80 -7.80 -6.40
N LEU A 94 3.61 -7.95 -5.78
CA LEU A 94 3.03 -6.90 -4.92
C LEU A 94 3.81 -6.59 -3.63
N ARG A 95 4.85 -7.37 -3.32
CA ARG A 95 5.83 -7.01 -2.29
C ARG A 95 6.60 -5.75 -2.67
N TYR A 96 6.79 -5.52 -3.98
CA TYR A 96 7.57 -4.42 -4.53
C TYR A 96 6.68 -3.30 -5.04
N GLY A 97 7.10 -2.06 -4.79
CA GLY A 97 6.37 -0.85 -5.14
C GLY A 97 6.05 -0.76 -6.62
N ASN A 98 6.95 -1.17 -7.51
CA ASN A 98 6.73 -1.12 -8.96
C ASN A 98 5.57 -1.97 -9.46
N HIS A 99 5.47 -3.20 -8.98
CA HIS A 99 4.32 -4.03 -9.28
C HIS A 99 3.07 -3.56 -8.53
N ALA A 100 3.20 -3.14 -7.26
CA ALA A 100 2.07 -2.68 -6.45
C ALA A 100 1.41 -1.41 -7.00
N MET A 101 2.20 -0.48 -7.54
CA MET A 101 1.69 0.72 -8.20
C MET A 101 1.02 0.38 -9.53
N ALA A 102 1.70 -0.40 -10.38
CA ALA A 102 1.14 -0.81 -11.68
C ALA A 102 -0.18 -1.56 -11.52
N VAL A 103 -0.24 -2.58 -10.66
CA VAL A 103 -1.45 -3.38 -10.43
C VAL A 103 -2.59 -2.51 -9.89
N LEU A 104 -2.31 -1.59 -8.97
CA LEU A 104 -3.33 -0.70 -8.41
C LEU A 104 -3.92 0.23 -9.49
N ILE A 105 -3.05 0.87 -10.28
CA ILE A 105 -3.45 1.79 -11.35
C ILE A 105 -4.28 1.04 -12.39
N GLU A 106 -3.81 -0.10 -12.88
CA GLU A 106 -4.54 -0.93 -13.84
C GLU A 106 -5.89 -1.41 -13.28
N ALA A 107 -5.94 -1.78 -12.00
CA ALA A 107 -7.18 -2.20 -11.36
C ALA A 107 -8.21 -1.07 -11.25
N MET A 108 -7.75 0.16 -11.02
CA MET A 108 -8.61 1.35 -11.04
C MET A 108 -9.07 1.70 -12.46
N GLU A 109 -8.18 1.63 -13.46
CA GLU A 109 -8.52 1.88 -14.86
C GLU A 109 -9.56 0.88 -15.38
N ARG A 110 -9.47 -0.39 -14.99
CA ARG A 110 -10.51 -1.41 -15.26
C ARG A 110 -11.88 -1.06 -14.66
N GLN A 111 -11.93 -0.21 -13.64
CA GLN A 111 -13.18 0.29 -13.05
C GLN A 111 -13.61 1.65 -13.64
N GLY A 112 -12.91 2.15 -14.66
CA GLY A 112 -13.25 3.39 -15.36
C GLY A 112 -12.54 4.64 -14.84
N ALA A 113 -11.58 4.49 -13.92
CA ALA A 113 -10.69 5.59 -13.56
C ALA A 113 -9.81 5.99 -14.74
N ARG A 114 -9.44 7.26 -14.80
CA ARG A 114 -8.51 7.80 -15.79
C ARG A 114 -7.28 8.34 -15.10
N ARG A 115 -6.10 7.92 -15.56
CA ARG A 115 -4.82 8.22 -14.91
C ARG A 115 -4.57 9.71 -14.77
N GLU A 116 -4.91 10.49 -15.78
CA GLU A 116 -4.78 11.96 -15.80
C GLU A 116 -5.68 12.68 -14.78
N ARG A 117 -6.68 11.98 -14.23
CA ARG A 117 -7.56 12.49 -13.16
C ARG A 117 -7.23 11.88 -11.80
N MET A 118 -6.27 10.97 -11.73
CA MET A 118 -5.91 10.34 -10.47
C MET A 118 -5.16 11.34 -9.58
N GLU A 119 -5.62 11.42 -8.33
CA GLU A 119 -4.94 12.10 -7.26
C GLU A 119 -4.39 11.07 -6.26
N ALA A 120 -3.24 11.37 -5.68
CA ALA A 120 -2.53 10.48 -4.77
C ALA A 120 -2.34 11.11 -3.39
N LYS A 121 -2.47 10.28 -2.36
CA LYS A 121 -1.93 10.54 -1.02
C LYS A 121 -1.09 9.35 -0.59
N VAL A 122 0.08 9.60 -0.03
CA VAL A 122 1.03 8.53 0.33
C VAL A 122 1.42 8.61 1.79
N THR A 123 1.60 7.44 2.40
CA THR A 123 2.09 7.34 3.77
C THR A 123 2.86 6.04 4.00
N GLY A 124 3.57 5.95 5.12
CA GLY A 124 4.54 4.90 5.43
C GLY A 124 6.01 5.29 5.29
N GLY A 125 6.90 4.30 5.19
CA GLY A 125 8.34 4.54 5.07
C GLY A 125 9.01 4.92 6.40
N GLY A 126 8.45 4.53 7.53
CA GLY A 126 9.01 4.80 8.85
C GLY A 126 10.26 3.97 9.14
N ARG A 127 11.20 4.54 9.90
CA ARG A 127 12.43 3.88 10.37
C ARG A 127 12.17 3.09 11.65
N VAL A 128 11.35 2.05 11.55
CA VAL A 128 10.97 1.22 12.70
C VAL A 128 11.91 0.03 12.91
N MET A 129 12.63 -0.37 11.87
CA MET A 129 13.61 -1.45 11.90
C MET A 129 15.00 -0.92 12.27
N SER A 130 15.85 -1.80 12.82
CA SER A 130 17.23 -1.49 13.19
C SER A 130 18.23 -1.96 12.13
N GLY A 131 19.47 -1.48 12.25
CA GLY A 131 20.57 -1.88 11.37
C GLY A 131 20.34 -1.47 9.93
N SER A 132 20.72 -2.33 9.00
CA SER A 132 20.60 -2.13 7.56
C SER A 132 19.18 -2.01 7.04
N ALA A 133 18.25 -2.73 7.67
CA ALA A 133 16.84 -2.68 7.32
C ALA A 133 16.20 -1.32 7.65
N ALA A 134 16.85 -0.48 8.46
CA ALA A 134 16.37 0.88 8.75
C ALA A 134 16.24 1.76 7.50
N ARG A 135 17.02 1.49 6.44
CA ARG A 135 17.00 2.25 5.18
C ARG A 135 15.89 1.83 4.21
N VAL A 136 15.21 0.71 4.47
CA VAL A 136 14.11 0.22 3.62
C VAL A 136 12.98 1.25 3.56
N GLY A 137 12.63 1.85 4.70
CA GLY A 137 11.58 2.86 4.76
C GLY A 137 11.88 4.10 3.92
N ASP A 138 13.13 4.59 3.97
CA ASP A 138 13.57 5.72 3.15
C ASP A 138 13.51 5.37 1.65
N ALA A 139 14.02 4.20 1.26
CA ALA A 139 13.97 3.75 -0.13
C ALA A 139 12.54 3.57 -0.67
N ASN A 140 11.64 3.04 0.17
CA ASN A 140 10.22 2.93 -0.16
C ASN A 140 9.57 4.29 -0.36
N ALA A 141 9.90 5.25 0.51
CA ALA A 141 9.37 6.61 0.43
C ALA A 141 9.87 7.36 -0.81
N ASP A 142 11.16 7.23 -1.14
CA ASP A 142 11.72 7.83 -2.36
C ASP A 142 11.08 7.23 -3.61
N TYR A 143 10.92 5.90 -3.63
CA TYR A 143 10.32 5.18 -4.74
C TYR A 143 8.88 5.63 -5.04
N VAL A 144 8.00 5.78 -4.04
CA VAL A 144 6.59 6.15 -4.32
C VAL A 144 6.49 7.53 -4.96
N ILE A 145 7.35 8.46 -4.56
CA ILE A 145 7.37 9.81 -5.11
C ILE A 145 7.80 9.78 -6.57
N GLN A 146 8.87 9.03 -6.87
CA GLN A 146 9.33 8.83 -8.25
C GLN A 146 8.26 8.15 -9.11
N SER A 147 7.67 7.07 -8.61
CA SER A 147 6.64 6.29 -9.33
C SER A 147 5.43 7.14 -9.69
N LEU A 148 4.95 7.99 -8.77
CA LEU A 148 3.83 8.90 -9.05
C LEU A 148 4.17 9.92 -10.15
N ALA A 149 5.38 10.47 -10.13
CA ALA A 149 5.84 11.40 -11.16
C ALA A 149 5.94 10.72 -12.54
N GLU A 150 6.48 9.50 -12.60
CA GLU A 150 6.57 8.70 -13.83
C GLU A 150 5.19 8.37 -14.43
N HIS A 151 4.19 8.13 -13.58
CA HIS A 151 2.82 7.85 -14.01
C HIS A 151 1.98 9.11 -14.27
N GLY A 152 2.52 10.31 -14.04
CA GLY A 152 1.80 11.58 -14.19
C GLY A 152 0.66 11.76 -13.18
N ILE A 153 0.74 11.15 -12.01
CA ILE A 153 -0.31 11.19 -10.98
C ILE A 153 0.00 12.30 -9.98
N SER A 154 -0.99 13.17 -9.73
CA SER A 154 -0.81 14.33 -8.85
C SER A 154 -0.72 13.92 -7.38
N LEU A 155 0.39 14.24 -6.72
CA LEU A 155 0.58 14.01 -5.29
C LEU A 155 0.00 15.16 -4.47
N LEU A 156 -1.13 14.94 -3.78
CA LEU A 156 -1.82 15.96 -2.99
C LEU A 156 -1.32 16.06 -1.55
N ALA A 157 -0.91 14.95 -0.96
CA ALA A 157 -0.40 14.93 0.41
C ALA A 157 0.53 13.74 0.65
N ARG A 158 1.52 13.94 1.52
CA ARG A 158 2.41 12.88 1.98
C ARG A 158 2.70 13.01 3.47
N ASP A 159 2.71 11.88 4.16
CA ASP A 159 3.35 11.73 5.46
C ASP A 159 4.29 10.54 5.31
N LEU A 160 5.59 10.78 5.10
CA LEU A 160 6.59 9.74 4.84
C LEU A 160 7.76 9.84 5.83
N GLY A 161 8.48 8.75 6.05
CA GLY A 161 9.69 8.77 6.89
C GLY A 161 9.44 8.88 8.41
N GLY A 162 10.46 9.33 9.12
CA GLY A 162 10.41 9.51 10.58
C GLY A 162 10.49 8.19 11.38
N PRO A 163 10.53 8.27 12.72
CA PRO A 163 10.87 7.12 13.57
C PRO A 163 9.67 6.23 13.94
N SER A 164 8.45 6.60 13.55
CA SER A 164 7.23 6.00 14.07
C SER A 164 6.49 5.16 13.03
N ALA A 165 6.01 4.00 13.47
CA ALA A 165 4.92 3.30 12.79
C ALA A 165 3.64 4.14 12.83
N ARG A 166 2.70 3.85 11.93
CA ARG A 166 1.48 4.64 11.82
C ARG A 166 0.30 3.82 11.33
N ARG A 167 -0.85 4.10 11.94
CA ARG A 167 -2.15 3.62 11.49
C ARG A 167 -2.75 4.63 10.54
N VAL A 168 -3.25 4.13 9.42
CA VAL A 168 -3.75 4.93 8.32
C VAL A 168 -5.20 4.54 8.06
N HIS A 169 -6.07 5.54 8.02
CA HIS A 169 -7.47 5.44 7.64
C HIS A 169 -7.67 6.32 6.41
N TYR A 170 -8.05 5.74 5.28
CA TYR A 170 -8.31 6.44 4.03
C TYR A 170 -9.79 6.33 3.66
N LEU A 171 -10.44 7.46 3.43
CA LEU A 171 -11.85 7.54 3.09
C LEU A 171 -12.00 7.74 1.56
N PRO A 172 -12.36 6.70 0.80
CA PRO A 172 -12.42 6.73 -0.67
C PRO A 172 -13.26 7.88 -1.22
N ALA A 173 -14.45 8.11 -0.65
CA ALA A 173 -15.40 9.08 -1.16
C ALA A 173 -14.87 10.53 -1.11
N SER A 174 -14.22 10.90 -0.01
CA SER A 174 -13.72 12.27 0.21
C SER A 174 -12.23 12.45 -0.10
N GLY A 175 -11.50 11.35 -0.33
CA GLY A 175 -10.04 11.36 -0.42
C GLY A 175 -9.34 11.74 0.89
N ARG A 176 -10.05 11.83 2.03
CA ARG A 176 -9.43 12.19 3.32
C ARG A 176 -8.54 11.05 3.81
N MET A 177 -7.37 11.40 4.32
CA MET A 177 -6.42 10.47 4.92
C MET A 177 -6.15 10.90 6.36
N LEU A 178 -6.44 10.01 7.31
CA LEU A 178 -6.16 10.18 8.72
C LEU A 178 -4.96 9.31 9.08
N VAL A 179 -3.92 9.92 9.63
CA VAL A 179 -2.68 9.24 10.01
C VAL A 179 -2.46 9.43 11.50
N ARG A 180 -2.39 8.32 12.25
CA ARG A 180 -2.02 8.32 13.67
C ARG A 180 -0.67 7.64 13.82
N LYS A 181 0.33 8.40 14.29
CA LYS A 181 1.62 7.84 14.72
C LYS A 181 1.41 6.99 15.96
N LEU A 182 1.98 5.79 15.97
CA LEU A 182 1.86 4.84 17.06
C LEU A 182 3.03 5.04 18.05
N GLY A 183 2.71 5.11 19.34
CA GLY A 183 3.73 5.09 20.39
C GLY A 183 4.45 3.73 20.48
N ALA A 184 5.59 3.72 21.17
CA ALA A 184 6.39 2.49 21.38
C ALA A 184 5.55 1.35 22.00
N GLN A 185 4.67 1.68 22.93
CA GLN A 185 3.79 0.74 23.65
C GLN A 185 2.54 0.32 22.85
N GLU A 186 2.05 1.16 21.93
CA GLU A 186 0.74 0.98 21.26
C GLU A 186 0.78 0.04 20.06
N GLY A 187 1.96 -0.24 19.51
CA GLY A 187 2.07 -1.15 18.38
C GLY A 187 3.36 -1.10 17.56
N ALA A 188 4.26 -0.13 17.81
CA ALA A 188 5.50 -0.03 17.05
C ALA A 188 6.36 -1.30 17.12
N GLU A 189 6.44 -1.95 18.29
CA GLU A 189 7.18 -3.21 18.46
C GLU A 189 6.53 -4.36 17.68
N ARG A 190 5.19 -4.45 17.68
CA ARG A 190 4.47 -5.46 16.88
C ARG A 190 4.69 -5.27 15.39
N VAL A 191 4.69 -4.01 14.92
CA VAL A 191 4.97 -3.68 13.51
C VAL A 191 6.41 -4.06 13.15
N ARG A 192 7.38 -3.73 14.01
CA ARG A 192 8.78 -4.12 13.82
C ARG A 192 8.95 -5.64 13.73
N GLN A 193 8.33 -6.39 14.64
CA GLN A 193 8.38 -7.86 14.64
C GLN A 193 7.76 -8.45 13.37
N GLN A 194 6.61 -7.92 12.96
CA GLN A 194 5.94 -8.34 11.73
C GLN A 194 6.81 -8.07 10.49
N GLU A 195 7.36 -6.86 10.35
CA GLU A 195 8.21 -6.51 9.20
C GLU A 195 9.52 -7.31 9.18
N SER A 196 10.14 -7.51 10.34
CA SER A 196 11.36 -8.33 10.45
C SER A 196 11.11 -9.77 10.03
N ARG A 197 9.96 -10.34 10.43
CA ARG A 197 9.55 -11.69 10.02
C ARG A 197 9.30 -11.77 8.52
N LEU A 198 8.54 -10.83 7.97
CA LEU A 198 8.23 -10.80 6.54
C LEU A 198 9.48 -10.66 5.68
N ILE A 199 10.46 -9.86 6.11
CA ILE A 199 11.75 -9.73 5.41
C ILE A 199 12.60 -10.98 5.56
N ALA A 200 12.62 -11.61 6.74
CA ALA A 200 13.37 -12.85 6.96
C ALA A 200 12.82 -14.05 6.15
N GLU A 201 11.53 -14.04 5.82
CA GLU A 201 10.89 -15.06 4.98
C GLU A 201 11.17 -14.85 3.47
N LEU A 202 11.85 -13.75 3.08
CA LEU A 202 12.20 -13.50 1.68
C LEU A 202 13.42 -14.34 1.24
N PRO A 203 13.36 -14.99 0.06
CA PRO A 203 14.54 -15.60 -0.54
C PRO A 203 15.65 -14.56 -0.75
N SER A 204 16.92 -14.90 -0.49
CA SER A 204 18.07 -13.96 -0.61
C SER A 204 18.25 -13.35 -2.02
N ARG A 205 17.62 -13.94 -3.04
CA ARG A 205 17.60 -13.48 -4.45
C ARG A 205 16.58 -12.37 -4.73
N GLU A 206 15.64 -12.16 -3.81
CA GLU A 206 14.52 -11.22 -3.90
C GLU A 206 14.80 -9.90 -3.14
N LEU A 207 15.96 -9.76 -2.50
CA LEU A 207 16.36 -8.50 -1.90
C LEU A 207 16.97 -7.56 -2.96
N PRO A 208 16.49 -6.30 -3.09
CA PRO A 208 17.14 -5.29 -3.93
C PRO A 208 18.63 -5.19 -3.62
N ARG A 209 19.48 -4.93 -4.62
CA ARG A 209 20.94 -4.93 -4.42
C ARG A 209 21.38 -3.96 -3.33
N GLU A 210 20.72 -2.81 -3.20
CA GLU A 210 21.00 -1.86 -2.11
C GLU A 210 20.66 -2.45 -0.74
N ILE A 211 19.57 -3.21 -0.62
CA ILE A 211 19.16 -3.87 0.63
C ILE A 211 20.03 -5.10 0.90
N ARG A 212 20.43 -5.84 -0.14
CA ARG A 212 21.32 -7.01 -0.08
C ARG A 212 22.74 -6.61 0.38
N ALA A 213 23.24 -5.46 -0.10
CA ALA A 213 24.50 -4.89 0.34
C ALA A 213 24.45 -4.40 1.80
N LEU A 214 23.25 -4.12 2.31
CA LEU A 214 23.02 -3.71 3.68
C LEU A 214 22.75 -4.93 4.60
N MET A 215 22.16 -6.04 4.13
CA MET A 215 21.81 -7.24 4.92
C MET A 215 22.66 -8.47 4.55
N PRO A 216 23.95 -8.55 4.97
CA PRO A 216 24.88 -9.59 4.52
C PRO A 216 24.58 -11.02 5.03
N ASP A 217 23.75 -11.19 6.07
CA ASP A 217 23.53 -12.49 6.73
C ASP A 217 22.36 -13.31 6.20
N VAL A 218 21.72 -12.91 5.08
CA VAL A 218 20.62 -13.69 4.49
C VAL A 218 21.19 -14.89 3.73
N LYS A 219 21.45 -15.99 4.47
CA LYS A 219 22.00 -17.25 3.96
C LYS A 219 21.27 -17.69 2.69
N GLU A 220 22.03 -17.93 1.64
CA GLU A 220 21.53 -18.54 0.42
C GLU A 220 20.90 -19.90 0.75
N CYS A 221 19.58 -20.01 0.57
CA CYS A 221 18.93 -21.31 0.53
C CYS A 221 19.45 -22.02 -0.73
N ARG A 222 20.45 -22.89 -0.53
CA ARG A 222 20.89 -23.83 -1.56
C ARG A 222 19.72 -24.77 -1.85
N THR A 223 19.34 -24.82 -3.12
CA THR A 223 18.34 -25.72 -3.72
C THR A 223 18.59 -27.17 -3.37
#